data_AF-A0A4Q5P796-F1
#
_entry.id   AF-A0A4Q5P796-F1
#
_cell.length_a   1.000
_cell.length_b   1.000
_cell.length_c   1.000
_cell.angle_alpha   90.00
_cell.angle_beta   90.00
_cell.angle_gamma   90.00
#
_symmetry.space_group_name_H-M   'P 1'
#
loop_
_entity.id
_entity.type
_entity.pdbx_description
1 polymer ?
#
loop_
_entity_poly.entity_id
_entity_poly.type
_entity_poly.pdbx_seq_one_letter_code
_entity_poly.pdbx_strand_id
1 'polypeptide(L)'
;MSAQVCTPACNLTGAVNDYWPATADAAAGATSITLGARRTGNVANNNISVGDWVIVMQMQDATIDATSANTYGSGVAANDGSGYTAARQTGLYEFKRVTSAVGAGGGVLTFATGLVNGYNLTQLATAQSAPRYQVIRIPHCATVNLSGTLSGAPWNGTTGGVIALRGETVNMGGATINAVNLGFRGGATDAHNAPLNTANWRSTNTNDQYKGEGIAGASDYVYDAQAGTEIATGQT
;
A
#
# COMPACT_ATOMS: atom_id res chain seq x y z
N MET A 1 32.60 -15.38 5.28
CA MET A 1 31.39 -14.70 5.77
C MET A 1 31.73 -13.21 5.83
N SER A 2 31.20 -12.38 4.93
CA SER A 2 31.41 -10.92 5.02
C SER A 2 30.45 -10.39 6.08
N ALA A 3 30.97 -9.84 7.17
CA ALA A 3 30.17 -9.19 8.19
C ALA A 3 29.43 -8.01 7.54
N GLN A 4 28.11 -7.96 7.72
CA GLN A 4 27.28 -6.89 7.20
C GLN A 4 27.66 -5.58 7.89
N VAL A 5 28.31 -4.66 7.17
CA VAL A 5 28.51 -3.28 7.63
C VAL A 5 27.16 -2.58 7.55
N CYS A 6 26.41 -2.60 8.66
CA CYS A 6 25.28 -1.70 8.81
C CYS A 6 25.83 -0.27 8.87
N THR A 7 25.18 0.69 8.22
CA THR A 7 25.56 2.10 8.36
C THR A 7 25.49 2.46 9.86
N PRO A 8 26.58 2.93 10.50
CA PRO A 8 26.63 3.07 11.96
C PRO A 8 25.51 3.94 12.52
N ALA A 9 25.26 5.07 11.86
CA ALA A 9 24.15 5.94 12.19
C ALA A 9 23.63 6.68 10.95
N CYS A 10 22.35 7.04 10.95
CA CYS A 10 21.78 7.99 10.02
C CYS A 10 20.83 8.97 10.70
N ASN A 11 20.73 10.17 10.12
CA ASN A 11 19.82 11.21 10.55
C ASN A 11 18.70 11.34 9.51
N LEU A 12 17.45 11.15 9.93
CA LEU A 12 16.29 11.14 9.04
C LEU A 12 15.37 12.33 9.33
N THR A 13 14.84 12.92 8.27
CA THR A 13 13.84 14.00 8.30
C THR A 13 13.06 13.98 6.98
N GLY A 14 11.83 14.50 6.96
CA GLY A 14 11.00 14.58 5.76
C GLY A 14 10.53 13.22 5.24
N ALA A 15 10.38 13.10 3.92
CA ALA A 15 10.05 11.82 3.29
C ALA A 15 11.26 10.88 3.30
N VAL A 16 11.08 9.67 3.84
CA VAL A 16 12.19 8.72 4.06
C VAL A 16 12.11 7.45 3.21
N ASN A 17 10.97 7.19 2.60
CA ASN A 17 10.73 6.01 1.78
C ASN A 17 10.60 6.36 0.30
N ASP A 18 10.90 5.38 -0.53
CA ASP A 18 10.61 5.35 -1.95
C ASP A 18 9.79 4.09 -2.25
N TYR A 19 8.86 4.19 -3.18
CA TYR A 19 7.85 3.15 -3.43
C TYR A 19 7.84 2.76 -4.89
N TRP A 20 7.74 1.47 -5.17
CA TRP A 20 7.62 0.93 -6.51
C TRP A 20 6.38 0.02 -6.59
N PRO A 21 5.52 0.20 -7.59
CA PRO A 21 4.47 -0.77 -7.86
C PRO A 21 5.11 -2.01 -8.47
N ALA A 22 4.58 -3.19 -8.13
CA ALA A 22 4.89 -4.39 -8.89
C ALA A 22 4.08 -4.45 -10.18
N THR A 23 4.54 -5.25 -11.14
CA THR A 23 3.89 -5.41 -12.46
C THR A 23 3.30 -6.80 -12.70
N ALA A 24 3.50 -7.74 -11.79
CA ALA A 24 2.99 -9.11 -11.88
C ALA A 24 2.86 -9.74 -10.48
N ASP A 25 2.17 -10.87 -10.39
CA ASP A 25 2.17 -11.70 -9.17
C ASP A 25 3.59 -12.17 -8.81
N ALA A 26 3.84 -12.39 -7.52
CA ALA A 26 5.07 -12.99 -7.04
C ALA A 26 4.74 -14.23 -6.17
N ALA A 27 5.27 -15.39 -6.55
CA ALA A 27 5.07 -16.61 -5.80
C ALA A 27 5.97 -16.68 -4.55
N ALA A 28 5.53 -17.40 -3.53
CA ALA A 28 6.43 -17.82 -2.45
C ALA A 28 7.63 -18.59 -3.04
N GLY A 29 8.81 -18.34 -2.51
CA GLY A 29 10.07 -18.85 -3.02
C GLY A 29 10.68 -18.04 -4.17
N ALA A 30 9.95 -17.10 -4.79
CA ALA A 30 10.50 -16.28 -5.86
C ALA A 30 11.66 -15.41 -5.35
N THR A 31 12.74 -15.34 -6.13
CA THR A 31 13.95 -14.57 -5.80
C THR A 31 14.02 -13.24 -6.55
N SER A 32 12.99 -12.90 -7.33
CA SER A 32 12.89 -11.65 -8.07
C SER A 32 11.45 -11.16 -8.20
N ILE A 33 11.31 -9.85 -8.38
CA ILE A 33 10.05 -9.15 -8.68
C ILE A 33 10.35 -8.09 -9.74
N THR A 34 9.50 -7.96 -10.75
CA THR A 34 9.57 -6.85 -11.71
C THR A 34 8.79 -5.65 -11.19
N LEU A 35 9.46 -4.50 -11.16
CA LEU A 35 8.95 -3.24 -10.66
C LEU A 35 8.66 -2.26 -11.79
N GLY A 36 7.55 -1.53 -11.66
CA GLY A 36 7.25 -0.36 -12.49
C GLY A 36 8.05 0.87 -12.06
N ALA A 37 7.69 2.03 -12.59
CA ALA A 37 8.37 3.28 -12.23
C ALA A 37 8.20 3.62 -10.74
N ARG A 38 9.26 4.19 -10.15
CA ARG A 38 9.24 4.71 -8.78
C ARG A 38 8.18 5.79 -8.66
N ARG A 39 7.47 5.78 -7.55
CA ARG A 39 6.57 6.87 -7.17
C ARG A 39 7.29 8.23 -7.15
N THR A 40 6.61 9.25 -7.66
CA THR A 40 7.00 10.66 -7.54
C THR A 40 6.21 11.36 -6.41
N GLY A 41 6.61 12.58 -6.05
CA GLY A 41 5.97 13.38 -4.99
C GLY A 41 6.74 13.30 -3.67
N ASN A 42 6.01 13.17 -2.55
CA ASN A 42 6.58 13.18 -1.19
C ASN A 42 7.34 11.88 -0.86
N VAL A 43 8.47 11.65 -1.54
CA VAL A 43 9.35 10.47 -1.41
C VAL A 43 10.79 10.92 -1.14
N ALA A 44 11.65 10.01 -0.68
CA ALA A 44 13.05 10.31 -0.40
C ALA A 44 13.91 10.50 -1.67
N ASN A 45 13.39 10.13 -2.85
CA ASN A 45 14.01 10.22 -4.16
C ASN A 45 15.29 9.38 -4.35
N ASN A 46 15.43 8.27 -3.63
CA ASN A 46 16.54 7.35 -3.81
C ASN A 46 16.19 6.20 -4.76
N ASN A 47 17.18 5.72 -5.51
CA ASN A 47 17.06 4.46 -6.24
C ASN A 47 17.37 3.29 -5.29
N ILE A 48 16.95 2.08 -5.67
CA ILE A 48 17.37 0.87 -4.95
C ILE A 48 18.79 0.53 -5.40
N SER A 49 19.71 0.40 -4.43
CA SER A 49 21.08 -0.04 -4.64
C SER A 49 21.30 -1.44 -4.08
N VAL A 50 22.27 -2.18 -4.62
CA VAL A 50 22.65 -3.51 -4.10
C VAL A 50 22.97 -3.41 -2.61
N GLY A 51 22.39 -4.31 -1.81
CA GLY A 51 22.57 -4.36 -0.36
C GLY A 51 21.58 -3.53 0.45
N ASP A 52 20.76 -2.68 -0.20
CA ASP A 52 19.65 -1.99 0.45
C ASP A 52 18.63 -2.97 1.05
N TRP A 53 17.84 -2.44 1.98
CA TRP A 53 16.67 -3.13 2.49
C TRP A 53 15.40 -2.58 1.86
N VAL A 54 14.49 -3.50 1.55
CA VAL A 54 13.15 -3.19 1.12
C VAL A 54 12.12 -3.93 1.95
N ILE A 55 10.89 -3.45 1.95
CA ILE A 55 9.71 -4.20 2.36
C ILE A 55 8.95 -4.58 1.09
N VAL A 56 8.57 -5.84 0.95
CA VAL A 56 7.53 -6.28 0.01
C VAL A 56 6.24 -6.38 0.82
N MET A 57 5.17 -5.71 0.42
CA MET A 57 3.93 -5.63 1.22
C MET A 57 2.69 -5.72 0.35
N GLN A 58 1.80 -6.66 0.68
CA GLN A 58 0.45 -6.73 0.13
C GLN A 58 -0.45 -5.71 0.84
N MET A 59 -0.88 -4.69 0.11
CA MET A 59 -1.72 -3.62 0.65
C MET A 59 -3.20 -4.01 0.64
N GLN A 60 -3.65 -4.59 -0.46
CA GLN A 60 -5.04 -4.98 -0.71
C GLN A 60 -5.04 -6.35 -1.37
N ASP A 61 -5.96 -7.23 -1.01
CA ASP A 61 -6.27 -8.50 -1.70
C ASP A 61 -7.54 -9.16 -1.14
N ALA A 62 -8.22 -8.55 -0.16
CA ALA A 62 -9.38 -9.18 0.46
C ALA A 62 -10.52 -9.33 -0.55
N THR A 63 -11.30 -10.40 -0.38
CA THR A 63 -12.56 -10.58 -1.11
C THR A 63 -13.75 -10.16 -0.28
N ILE A 64 -14.80 -9.70 -0.94
CA ILE A 64 -16.07 -9.34 -0.31
C ILE A 64 -17.25 -10.02 -1.00
N ASP A 65 -18.36 -10.15 -0.27
CA ASP A 65 -19.68 -10.31 -0.88
C ASP A 65 -20.11 -8.94 -1.43
N ALA A 66 -20.32 -8.85 -2.74
CA ALA A 66 -20.71 -7.63 -3.44
C ALA A 66 -22.20 -7.58 -3.80
N THR A 67 -23.01 -8.49 -3.22
CA THR A 67 -24.46 -8.48 -3.32
C THR A 67 -25.02 -7.23 -2.64
N SER A 68 -25.97 -6.55 -3.29
CA SER A 68 -26.65 -5.38 -2.70
C SER A 68 -27.69 -5.84 -1.67
N ALA A 69 -27.20 -6.29 -0.52
CA ALA A 69 -27.98 -6.76 0.62
C ALA A 69 -27.18 -6.50 1.92
N ASN A 70 -27.81 -6.69 3.08
CA ASN A 70 -27.13 -6.59 4.38
C ASN A 70 -25.96 -7.58 4.57
N THR A 71 -25.80 -8.55 3.67
CA THR A 71 -24.62 -9.44 3.58
C THR A 71 -23.40 -8.78 2.93
N TYR A 72 -23.52 -7.59 2.34
CA TYR A 72 -22.40 -6.90 1.66
C TYR A 72 -21.16 -6.83 2.57
N GLY A 73 -19.98 -7.06 1.98
CA GLY A 73 -18.73 -7.20 2.72
C GLY A 73 -18.49 -8.63 3.15
N SER A 74 -19.03 -9.03 4.31
CA SER A 74 -18.70 -10.32 4.96
C SER A 74 -19.47 -11.54 4.45
N GLY A 75 -20.56 -11.36 3.72
CA GLY A 75 -21.49 -12.43 3.38
C GLY A 75 -22.44 -12.82 4.53
N VAL A 76 -22.41 -12.10 5.66
CA VAL A 76 -23.19 -12.42 6.87
C VAL A 76 -24.15 -11.27 7.19
N ALA A 77 -25.45 -11.55 7.15
CA ALA A 77 -26.50 -10.54 7.33
C ALA A 77 -26.41 -9.78 8.67
N ALA A 78 -25.94 -10.43 9.74
CA ALA A 78 -25.78 -9.82 11.06
C ALA A 78 -24.66 -8.75 11.12
N ASN A 79 -23.78 -8.71 10.12
CA ASN A 79 -22.66 -7.75 10.07
C ASN A 79 -23.03 -6.47 9.29
N ASP A 80 -24.23 -6.39 8.71
CA ASP A 80 -24.84 -5.19 8.11
C ASP A 80 -23.89 -4.34 7.25
N GLY A 81 -23.45 -4.89 6.11
CA GLY A 81 -22.63 -4.15 5.14
C GLY A 81 -21.14 -4.01 5.51
N SER A 82 -20.67 -4.75 6.52
CA SER A 82 -19.29 -4.70 6.99
C SER A 82 -18.53 -6.01 6.79
N GLY A 83 -17.20 -5.93 6.90
CA GLY A 83 -16.28 -7.06 6.86
C GLY A 83 -15.89 -7.49 5.44
N TYR A 84 -15.39 -8.73 5.35
CA TYR A 84 -14.86 -9.37 4.15
C TYR A 84 -15.13 -10.88 4.22
N THR A 85 -15.12 -11.57 3.08
CA THR A 85 -15.29 -13.02 3.01
C THR A 85 -13.97 -13.77 3.20
N ALA A 86 -12.85 -13.20 2.73
CA ALA A 86 -11.51 -13.68 3.02
C ALA A 86 -10.49 -12.54 2.98
N ALA A 87 -9.58 -12.48 3.96
CA ALA A 87 -8.51 -11.48 4.00
C ALA A 87 -7.43 -11.72 2.93
N ARG A 88 -7.26 -12.98 2.52
CA ARG A 88 -6.25 -13.41 1.52
C ARG A 88 -4.85 -12.93 1.93
N GLN A 89 -4.05 -12.40 1.02
CA GLN A 89 -2.67 -11.98 1.31
C GLN A 89 -2.61 -10.61 1.97
N THR A 90 -3.74 -9.92 2.18
CA THR A 90 -3.78 -8.55 2.73
C THR A 90 -2.95 -8.42 4.00
N GLY A 91 -2.07 -7.42 4.03
CA GLY A 91 -1.26 -7.10 5.20
C GLY A 91 -0.05 -8.00 5.40
N LEU A 92 0.15 -9.03 4.56
CA LEU A 92 1.40 -9.77 4.55
C LEU A 92 2.53 -8.85 4.09
N TYR A 93 3.66 -8.91 4.79
CA TYR A 93 4.87 -8.21 4.41
C TYR A 93 6.12 -8.96 4.84
N GLU A 94 7.23 -8.68 4.18
CA GLU A 94 8.55 -9.15 4.60
C GLU A 94 9.66 -8.17 4.24
N PHE A 95 10.70 -8.14 5.07
CA PHE A 95 11.91 -7.39 4.79
C PHE A 95 12.86 -8.22 3.93
N LYS A 96 13.36 -7.65 2.83
CA LYS A 96 14.34 -8.28 1.97
C LYS A 96 15.57 -7.44 1.78
N ARG A 97 16.72 -8.13 1.75
CA ARG A 97 17.99 -7.56 1.31
C ARG A 97 18.12 -7.78 -0.19
N VAL A 98 18.37 -6.70 -0.92
CA VAL A 98 18.38 -6.71 -2.38
C VAL A 98 19.76 -7.04 -2.93
N THR A 99 19.78 -7.72 -4.08
CA THR A 99 21.01 -8.13 -4.79
C THR A 99 21.14 -7.49 -6.17
N SER A 100 20.17 -6.67 -6.59
CA SER A 100 20.24 -5.84 -7.79
C SER A 100 19.91 -4.38 -7.48
N ALA A 101 20.34 -3.48 -8.36
CA ALA A 101 19.94 -2.08 -8.35
C ALA A 101 18.71 -1.86 -9.24
N VAL A 102 17.81 -0.97 -8.82
CA VAL A 102 16.62 -0.56 -9.59
C VAL A 102 16.50 0.96 -9.58
N GLY A 103 16.46 1.56 -10.77
CA GLY A 103 16.34 3.00 -10.94
C GLY A 103 14.90 3.51 -10.85
N ALA A 104 14.73 4.81 -11.05
CA ALA A 104 13.42 5.46 -11.06
C ALA A 104 12.47 4.92 -12.15
N GLY A 105 12.99 4.38 -13.25
CA GLY A 105 12.19 3.79 -14.34
C GLY A 105 11.63 2.39 -14.04
N GLY A 106 11.99 1.78 -12.91
CA GLY A 106 11.66 0.38 -12.62
C GLY A 106 12.72 -0.60 -13.13
N GLY A 107 12.38 -1.89 -13.09
CA GLY A 107 13.28 -2.98 -13.46
C GLY A 107 13.13 -4.22 -12.59
N VAL A 108 14.01 -5.20 -12.81
CA VAL A 108 13.99 -6.46 -12.06
C VAL A 108 14.75 -6.31 -10.74
N LEU A 109 14.01 -6.38 -9.64
CA LEU A 109 14.57 -6.46 -8.30
C LEU A 109 14.85 -7.92 -7.95
N THR A 110 16.02 -8.21 -7.39
CA THR A 110 16.43 -9.55 -6.97
C THR A 110 16.78 -9.56 -5.48
N PHE A 111 16.63 -10.72 -4.83
CA PHE A 111 16.87 -10.91 -3.41
C PHE A 111 17.88 -12.03 -3.13
N ALA A 112 18.56 -11.94 -1.99
CA ALA A 112 19.47 -12.99 -1.53
C ALA A 112 18.74 -14.29 -1.15
N THR A 113 17.46 -14.21 -0.75
CA THR A 113 16.61 -15.36 -0.40
C THR A 113 15.23 -15.22 -1.04
N GLY A 114 14.62 -16.37 -1.36
CA GLY A 114 13.26 -16.41 -1.93
C GLY A 114 12.22 -15.84 -0.96
N LEU A 115 11.15 -15.25 -1.49
CA LEU A 115 10.04 -14.70 -0.69
C LEU A 115 9.44 -15.78 0.21
N VAL A 116 9.04 -15.40 1.42
CA VAL A 116 8.30 -16.30 2.31
C VAL A 116 6.83 -16.34 1.90
N ASN A 117 6.27 -15.17 1.58
CA ASN A 117 4.88 -15.04 1.18
C ASN A 117 4.74 -14.99 -0.34
N GLY A 118 3.55 -15.36 -0.84
CA GLY A 118 3.12 -14.95 -2.17
C GLY A 118 2.44 -13.58 -2.11
N TYR A 119 2.58 -12.79 -3.18
CA TYR A 119 1.97 -11.47 -3.33
C TYR A 119 1.19 -11.43 -4.65
N ASN A 120 -0.07 -11.01 -4.56
CA ASN A 120 -1.01 -11.01 -5.68
C ASN A 120 -1.20 -9.59 -6.23
N LEU A 121 -1.29 -9.50 -7.54
CA LEU A 121 -1.66 -8.33 -8.33
C LEU A 121 -2.82 -8.66 -9.28
N THR A 122 -2.97 -9.91 -9.68
CA THR A 122 -4.04 -10.39 -10.56
C THR A 122 -5.37 -10.51 -9.81
N GLN A 123 -6.39 -9.82 -10.31
CA GLN A 123 -7.76 -9.89 -9.79
C GLN A 123 -8.37 -11.28 -10.01
N LEU A 124 -9.17 -11.74 -9.04
CA LEU A 124 -9.92 -12.98 -9.18
C LEU A 124 -11.08 -12.82 -10.17
N ALA A 125 -11.25 -13.81 -11.04
CA ALA A 125 -12.35 -13.82 -12.01
C ALA A 125 -13.74 -14.00 -11.37
N THR A 126 -13.81 -14.63 -10.19
CA THR A 126 -15.05 -15.08 -9.56
C THR A 126 -15.37 -14.35 -8.25
N ALA A 127 -14.58 -13.35 -7.87
CA ALA A 127 -14.77 -12.61 -6.63
C ALA A 127 -14.35 -11.16 -6.78
N GLN A 128 -14.99 -10.29 -6.01
CA GLN A 128 -14.63 -8.88 -5.92
C GLN A 128 -13.39 -8.73 -5.05
N SER A 129 -12.27 -8.43 -5.70
CA SER A 129 -10.95 -8.24 -5.10
C SER A 129 -10.16 -7.23 -5.93
N ALA A 130 -9.41 -6.34 -5.29
CA ALA A 130 -8.47 -5.44 -5.98
C ALA A 130 -7.03 -5.65 -5.45
N PRO A 131 -6.36 -6.77 -5.78
CA PRO A 131 -5.04 -7.05 -5.27
C PRO A 131 -4.01 -6.00 -5.66
N ARG A 132 -3.32 -5.44 -4.67
CA ARG A 132 -2.24 -4.47 -4.83
C ARG A 132 -1.13 -4.77 -3.84
N TYR A 133 0.09 -4.90 -4.34
CA TYR A 133 1.29 -4.96 -3.52
C TYR A 133 2.35 -4.01 -4.07
N GLN A 134 3.24 -3.57 -3.18
CA GLN A 134 4.30 -2.64 -3.49
C GLN A 134 5.62 -3.08 -2.87
N VAL A 135 6.71 -2.54 -3.41
CA VAL A 135 8.03 -2.62 -2.81
C VAL A 135 8.44 -1.25 -2.28
N ILE A 136 8.84 -1.21 -1.02
CA ILE A 136 9.17 0.03 -0.30
C ILE A 136 10.65 -0.02 0.06
N ARG A 137 11.46 0.90 -0.48
CA ARG A 137 12.83 1.09 -0.02
C ARG A 137 12.81 1.78 1.34
N ILE A 138 13.57 1.25 2.29
CA ILE A 138 13.63 1.77 3.65
C ILE A 138 15.05 2.16 4.03
N PRO A 139 15.23 3.21 4.86
CA PRO A 139 16.50 3.45 5.54
C PRO A 139 16.83 2.30 6.49
N HIS A 140 18.09 1.84 6.47
CA HIS A 140 18.61 0.83 7.39
C HIS A 140 19.97 1.23 7.96
N CYS A 141 20.02 1.51 9.27
CA CYS A 141 21.22 1.93 10.00
C CYS A 141 21.19 1.29 11.40
N ALA A 142 22.33 1.11 12.07
CA ALA A 142 22.33 0.56 13.42
C ALA A 142 21.62 1.53 14.39
N THR A 143 21.99 2.82 14.34
CA THR A 143 21.28 3.90 15.04
C THR A 143 20.56 4.83 14.05
N VAL A 144 19.26 5.01 14.22
CA VAL A 144 18.44 5.98 13.48
C VAL A 144 18.15 7.16 14.40
N ASN A 145 18.57 8.36 14.02
CA ASN A 145 18.20 9.59 14.72
C ASN A 145 17.19 10.36 13.89
N LEU A 146 16.07 10.76 14.48
CA LEU A 146 15.12 11.64 13.82
C LEU A 146 15.49 13.09 14.11
N SER A 147 15.82 13.85 13.08
CA SER A 147 16.21 15.27 13.17
C SER A 147 15.07 16.22 12.77
N GLY A 148 13.92 15.68 12.38
CA GLY A 148 12.71 16.43 12.05
C GLY A 148 11.54 15.49 11.76
N THR A 149 10.37 16.05 11.47
CA THR A 149 9.17 15.27 11.20
C THR A 149 9.37 14.33 10.03
N LEU A 150 9.14 13.04 10.24
CA LEU A 150 9.11 12.06 9.16
C LEU A 150 7.73 12.04 8.50
N SER A 151 7.73 11.82 7.19
CA SER A 151 6.53 11.65 6.40
C SER A 151 6.79 10.66 5.26
N GLY A 152 5.79 10.50 4.39
CA GLY A 152 5.85 9.66 3.20
C GLY A 152 4.81 10.08 2.19
N ALA A 153 4.78 9.39 1.06
CA ALA A 153 3.76 9.65 0.06
C ALA A 153 2.46 8.96 0.46
N PRO A 154 1.29 9.60 0.31
CA PRO A 154 0.03 8.96 0.62
C PRO A 154 -0.29 7.87 -0.39
N TRP A 155 -1.12 6.92 0.01
CA TRP A 155 -1.62 5.88 -0.86
C TRP A 155 -2.38 6.47 -2.05
N ASN A 156 -2.02 6.07 -3.27
CA ASN A 156 -2.71 6.48 -4.50
C ASN A 156 -3.49 5.35 -5.19
N GLY A 157 -3.71 4.23 -4.51
CA GLY A 157 -4.29 3.03 -5.11
C GLY A 157 -3.29 2.04 -5.71
N THR A 158 -2.00 2.37 -5.71
CA THR A 158 -0.92 1.45 -6.15
C THR A 158 0.29 1.46 -5.21
N THR A 159 0.69 2.62 -4.70
CA THR A 159 1.88 2.78 -3.84
C THR A 159 1.69 3.89 -2.81
N GLY A 160 2.55 3.90 -1.79
CA GLY A 160 2.54 4.88 -0.69
C GLY A 160 1.85 4.35 0.57
N GLY A 161 1.51 5.26 1.48
CA GLY A 161 0.71 5.01 2.68
C GLY A 161 1.40 4.27 3.82
N VAL A 162 2.71 4.03 3.72
CA VAL A 162 3.50 3.36 4.74
C VAL A 162 4.79 4.13 4.98
N ILE A 163 5.02 4.59 6.20
CA ILE A 163 6.32 5.12 6.63
C ILE A 163 7.06 4.00 7.35
N ALA A 164 8.25 3.66 6.87
CA ALA A 164 9.06 2.59 7.44
C ALA A 164 10.54 2.95 7.51
N LEU A 165 11.17 2.56 8.62
CA LEU A 165 12.60 2.67 8.85
C LEU A 165 13.05 1.45 9.64
N ARG A 166 14.35 1.13 9.59
CA ARG A 166 14.90 0.03 10.36
C ARG A 166 16.20 0.44 11.03
N GLY A 167 16.25 0.29 12.35
CA GLY A 167 17.49 0.30 13.09
C GLY A 167 17.38 -0.50 14.38
N GLU A 168 18.53 -0.75 15.00
CA GLU A 168 18.61 -1.40 16.31
C GLU A 168 18.20 -0.41 17.40
N THR A 169 18.56 0.87 17.22
CA THR A 169 18.13 1.99 18.05
C THR A 169 17.45 3.04 17.20
N VAL A 170 16.31 3.54 17.65
CA VAL A 170 15.60 4.67 17.05
C VAL A 170 15.47 5.79 18.08
N ASN A 171 16.23 6.85 17.88
CA ASN A 171 16.21 8.05 18.71
C ASN A 171 15.21 9.05 18.12
N MET A 172 14.08 9.23 18.79
CA MET A 172 13.01 10.12 18.32
C MET A 172 13.43 11.60 18.33
N GLY A 173 14.36 12.03 19.18
CA GLY A 173 14.90 13.40 19.16
C GLY A 173 13.87 14.53 19.33
N GLY A 174 12.68 14.22 19.86
CA GLY A 174 11.54 15.16 19.89
C GLY A 174 10.79 15.31 18.55
N ALA A 175 11.20 14.58 17.51
CA ALA A 175 10.52 14.54 16.22
C ALA A 175 9.25 13.66 16.26
N THR A 176 8.42 13.83 15.22
CA THR A 176 7.18 13.08 15.02
C THR A 176 7.25 12.27 13.73
N ILE A 177 6.64 11.08 13.71
CA ILE A 177 6.33 10.37 12.48
C ILE A 177 4.88 10.72 12.11
N ASN A 178 4.70 11.54 11.08
CA ASN A 178 3.40 12.06 10.69
C ASN A 178 2.83 11.29 9.48
N ALA A 179 1.84 10.45 9.76
CA ALA A 179 1.09 9.67 8.77
C ALA A 179 -0.33 10.22 8.48
N VAL A 180 -0.63 11.45 8.88
CA VAL A 180 -1.93 12.08 8.61
C VAL A 180 -2.18 12.13 7.10
N ASN A 181 -3.38 11.67 6.69
CA ASN A 181 -3.82 11.58 5.30
C ASN A 181 -2.94 10.72 4.39
N LEU A 182 -2.07 9.86 4.94
CA LEU A 182 -1.22 8.98 4.12
C LEU A 182 -1.87 7.63 3.79
N GLY A 183 -2.76 7.13 4.64
CA GLY A 183 -3.38 5.81 4.47
C GLY A 183 -4.38 5.73 3.33
N PHE A 184 -5.24 4.71 3.36
CA PHE A 184 -6.31 4.55 2.39
C PHE A 184 -7.18 5.82 2.28
N ARG A 185 -7.61 6.10 1.06
CA ARG A 185 -8.34 7.33 0.71
C ARG A 185 -9.78 7.28 1.19
N GLY A 186 -10.31 8.44 1.57
CA GLY A 186 -11.71 8.58 1.94
C GLY A 186 -12.66 8.36 0.76
N GLY A 187 -13.94 8.14 1.05
CA GLY A 187 -14.97 8.07 0.02
C GLY A 187 -15.18 9.43 -0.65
N ALA A 188 -15.53 9.40 -1.93
CA ALA A 188 -16.03 10.57 -2.66
C ALA A 188 -17.53 10.79 -2.40
N THR A 189 -18.04 11.97 -2.74
CA THR A 189 -19.42 12.38 -2.56
C THR A 189 -19.98 13.02 -3.83
N ASP A 190 -20.85 12.30 -4.55
CA ASP A 190 -21.61 12.92 -5.64
C ASP A 190 -22.96 13.48 -5.17
N ALA A 191 -23.53 14.39 -5.98
CA ALA A 191 -24.84 14.96 -5.73
C ALA A 191 -25.94 13.89 -5.79
N HIS A 192 -26.49 13.53 -4.64
CA HIS A 192 -27.53 12.51 -4.55
C HIS A 192 -28.90 13.06 -4.93
N ASN A 193 -29.54 12.45 -5.94
CA ASN A 193 -30.91 12.74 -6.33
C ASN A 193 -31.76 11.45 -6.37
N ALA A 194 -31.64 10.61 -5.34
CA ALA A 194 -32.52 9.46 -5.15
C ALA A 194 -33.43 9.63 -3.91
N PRO A 195 -34.53 8.87 -3.80
CA PRO A 195 -35.40 8.91 -2.64
C PRO A 195 -34.64 8.50 -1.37
N LEU A 196 -34.69 9.33 -0.33
CA LEU A 196 -34.26 8.94 1.02
C LEU A 196 -35.06 7.70 1.44
N ASN A 197 -34.40 6.59 1.84
CA ASN A 197 -34.96 5.35 2.43
C ASN A 197 -34.87 4.03 1.60
N THR A 198 -34.12 3.99 0.49
CA THR A 198 -33.78 2.71 -0.14
C THR A 198 -32.54 2.11 0.53
N ALA A 199 -32.69 0.94 1.16
CA ALA A 199 -31.56 0.21 1.71
C ALA A 199 -30.80 -0.48 0.56
N ASN A 200 -29.92 0.26 -0.10
CA ASN A 200 -29.00 -0.25 -1.11
C ASN A 200 -27.58 -0.30 -0.52
N TRP A 201 -26.97 -1.48 -0.52
CA TRP A 201 -25.58 -1.66 -0.05
C TRP A 201 -24.56 -1.54 -1.18
N ARG A 202 -25.03 -1.57 -2.43
CA ARG A 202 -24.24 -1.32 -3.64
C ARG A 202 -25.11 -0.68 -4.72
N SER A 203 -24.51 0.23 -5.49
CA SER A 203 -25.12 0.89 -6.63
C SER A 203 -24.14 0.94 -7.79
N THR A 204 -24.66 1.07 -9.01
CA THR A 204 -23.89 1.40 -10.22
C THR A 204 -24.20 2.81 -10.71
N ASN A 205 -24.98 3.59 -9.95
CA ASN A 205 -25.28 4.98 -10.27
C ASN A 205 -24.13 5.87 -9.82
N THR A 206 -23.79 6.87 -10.63
CA THR A 206 -22.72 7.83 -10.36
C THR A 206 -23.20 9.02 -9.52
N ASN A 207 -24.37 8.93 -8.89
CA ASN A 207 -24.98 9.99 -8.08
C ASN A 207 -25.18 9.53 -6.63
N ASP A 208 -24.33 8.61 -6.15
CA ASP A 208 -24.41 8.06 -4.80
C ASP A 208 -23.14 8.42 -4.01
N GLN A 209 -23.20 8.24 -2.69
CA GLN A 209 -22.01 8.38 -1.85
C GLN A 209 -21.11 7.15 -2.04
N TYR A 210 -19.81 7.37 -2.18
CA TYR A 210 -18.85 6.28 -2.36
C TYR A 210 -18.24 5.87 -1.03
N LYS A 211 -18.00 4.58 -0.87
CA LYS A 211 -17.24 4.07 0.26
C LYS A 211 -15.76 4.41 0.05
N GLY A 212 -15.08 4.75 1.15
CA GLY A 212 -13.62 4.91 1.15
C GLY A 212 -12.90 3.61 0.79
N GLU A 213 -11.64 3.77 0.40
CA GLU A 213 -10.77 2.66 0.07
C GLU A 213 -10.47 1.78 1.29
N GLY A 214 -10.34 0.48 1.06
CA GLY A 214 -10.01 -0.50 2.09
C GLY A 214 -9.24 -1.68 1.52
N ILE A 215 -9.14 -2.75 2.31
CA ILE A 215 -8.33 -3.93 1.97
C ILE A 215 -8.83 -4.75 0.77
N ALA A 216 -10.06 -4.50 0.32
CA ALA A 216 -10.66 -5.12 -0.86
C ALA A 216 -10.64 -4.21 -2.10
N GLY A 217 -9.98 -3.05 -2.01
CA GLY A 217 -10.01 -2.02 -3.05
C GLY A 217 -10.84 -0.80 -2.63
N ALA A 218 -11.24 -0.03 -3.63
CA ALA A 218 -12.05 1.17 -3.50
C ALA A 218 -13.31 1.10 -4.38
N SER A 219 -14.26 1.99 -4.11
CA SER A 219 -15.33 2.31 -5.06
C SER A 219 -14.78 3.00 -6.32
N ASP A 220 -15.64 3.25 -7.32
CA ASP A 220 -15.27 3.92 -8.57
C ASP A 220 -14.55 5.25 -8.35
N TYR A 221 -14.95 5.98 -7.31
CA TYR A 221 -14.38 7.27 -6.93
C TYR A 221 -13.96 7.31 -5.47
N VAL A 222 -12.90 8.05 -5.20
CA VAL A 222 -12.38 8.35 -3.85
C VAL A 222 -12.00 9.81 -3.76
N TYR A 223 -11.97 10.33 -2.53
CA TYR A 223 -11.45 11.65 -2.26
C TYR A 223 -9.93 11.62 -2.11
N ASP A 224 -9.23 12.36 -2.97
CA ASP A 224 -7.80 12.62 -2.83
C ASP A 224 -7.58 13.86 -1.98
N ALA A 225 -7.21 13.66 -0.72
CA ALA A 225 -6.91 14.73 0.22
C ALA A 225 -5.71 15.59 -0.19
N GLN A 226 -4.82 15.13 -1.09
CA GLN A 226 -3.74 15.95 -1.60
C GLN A 226 -4.20 16.92 -2.68
N ALA A 227 -5.01 16.42 -3.61
CA ALA A 227 -5.55 17.21 -4.71
C ALA A 227 -6.79 18.01 -4.29
N GLY A 228 -7.39 17.69 -3.15
CA GLY A 228 -8.61 18.31 -2.65
C GLY A 228 -9.83 18.00 -3.52
N THR A 229 -9.77 16.93 -4.30
CA THR A 229 -10.74 16.60 -5.35
C THR A 229 -11.04 15.10 -5.38
N GLU A 230 -12.14 14.77 -6.03
CA GLU A 230 -12.52 13.41 -6.32
C GLU A 230 -11.76 12.89 -7.55
N ILE A 231 -11.36 11.63 -7.50
CA ILE A 231 -10.63 10.96 -8.58
C ILE A 231 -11.19 9.56 -8.81
N ALA A 232 -11.21 9.14 -10.07
CA ALA A 232 -11.55 7.77 -10.43
C ALA A 232 -10.44 6.80 -10.02
N THR A 233 -10.80 5.61 -9.53
CA THR A 233 -9.85 4.65 -8.96
C THR A 233 -9.40 3.58 -9.96
N GLY A 234 -10.28 3.16 -10.87
CA GLY A 234 -10.05 2.01 -11.74
C GLY A 234 -9.84 0.69 -10.99
N GLN A 235 -10.39 0.56 -9.77
CA GLN A 235 -10.22 -0.60 -8.88
C GLN A 235 -11.45 -1.53 -8.78
N THR A 236 -12.52 -1.27 -9.52
CA THR A 236 -13.80 -1.99 -9.48
C THR A 236 -13.89 -3.20 -10.41
#